data_AF-A0A553AIT2-F1
#
_entry.id   AF-A0A553AIT2-F1
#
_cell.length_a   1.000
_cell.length_b   1.000
_cell.length_c   1.000
_cell.angle_alpha   90.00
_cell.angle_beta   90.00
_cell.angle_gamma   90.00
#
_symmetry.space_group_name_H-M   'P 1'
#
loop_
_entity.id
_entity.type
_entity.pdbx_description
1 polymer ?
#
loop_
_entity_poly.entity_id
_entity_poly.type
_entity_poly.pdbx_seq_one_letter_code
_entity_poly.pdbx_strand_id
1 'polypeptide(L)'
;MNTVDYNKSIPSYFELDSKGNITSKKSEEGKKFYDFFKNAFLKGEPIVMENQGFWLHNDKYLKQLFKDLEKEYYFHKDLEFFTSQYQIIKKFYKNLFRSHLHDIFVDFLISIEHFEEAWNEWNVLNFEMWENDVTYGPNHISILMDFEKRLKRKIVDGKQIFHMAKKDNQLTEFGKKNRNEVFKILSIILSESTGQSFFEQFYKKFNYTKNLETFPFDYYKKFFEHNKKFLSIYNWYDINKIGGAKLKNGNCSKAFIYEAISSEASRLLREGENEYRKIIGAKLIGEGWISETELYYKIKTYFNDLEIIHHGRPEWLGRQHFDVWIPKLNIAIEYQGKQHDIAVEYFGGEIAFANNLIRDEQKKKKCELNNCTLIEVRPGYNLEEILEKIKTIYRSFN
;
A
#
# COMPACT_ATOMS: atom_id res chain seq x y z
N MET A 1 23.22 0.72 27.06
CA MET A 1 23.18 2.06 26.44
C MET A 1 24.08 2.94 27.30
N ASN A 2 25.31 3.22 26.86
CA ASN A 2 26.12 4.24 27.50
C ASN A 2 25.66 5.59 26.95
N THR A 3 24.56 6.12 27.49
CA THR A 3 24.24 7.54 27.36
C THR A 3 25.24 8.29 28.22
N VAL A 4 26.46 8.43 27.70
CA VAL A 4 27.41 9.37 28.26
C VAL A 4 26.78 10.75 28.10
N ASP A 5 26.71 11.49 29.20
CA ASP A 5 26.25 12.88 29.24
C ASP A 5 27.22 13.77 28.45
N TYR A 6 27.15 13.69 27.11
CA TYR A 6 27.91 14.53 26.18
C TYR A 6 27.19 15.86 25.95
N ASN A 7 26.79 16.53 27.04
CA ASN A 7 26.46 17.96 27.04
C ASN A 7 27.67 18.87 26.74
N LYS A 8 28.80 18.31 26.25
CA LYS A 8 29.85 19.08 25.56
C LYS A 8 29.41 19.30 24.12
N SER A 9 29.31 20.57 23.71
CA SER A 9 28.97 20.96 22.34
C SER A 9 29.75 20.12 21.31
N ILE A 10 29.06 19.31 20.50
CA ILE A 10 29.67 18.63 19.37
C ILE A 10 30.35 19.71 18.52
N PRO A 11 31.67 19.63 18.28
CA PRO A 11 32.35 20.69 17.55
C PRO A 11 31.82 20.75 16.12
N SER A 12 31.69 21.97 15.59
CA SER A 12 31.35 22.17 14.19
C SER A 12 32.35 21.41 13.32
N TYR A 13 31.85 20.64 12.35
CA TYR A 13 32.68 19.93 11.38
C TYR A 13 33.55 20.89 10.53
N PHE A 14 33.07 22.11 10.32
CA PHE A 14 33.72 23.14 9.50
C PHE A 14 34.15 24.34 10.34
N GLU A 15 35.18 25.05 9.89
CA GLU A 15 35.59 26.34 10.44
C GLU A 15 34.48 27.39 10.22
N LEU A 16 34.37 28.34 11.15
CA LEU A 16 33.51 29.52 11.01
C LEU A 16 34.36 30.71 10.55
N ASP A 17 33.83 31.52 9.63
CA ASP A 17 34.46 32.77 9.22
C ASP A 17 34.35 33.85 10.32
N SER A 18 34.97 35.00 10.10
CA SER A 18 34.96 36.12 11.05
C SER A 18 33.57 36.71 11.34
N LYS A 19 32.54 36.33 10.57
CA LYS A 19 31.14 36.72 10.75
C LYS A 19 30.30 35.58 11.34
N GLY A 20 30.90 34.44 11.67
CA GLY A 20 30.23 33.26 12.20
C GLY A 20 29.58 32.36 11.14
N ASN A 21 29.86 32.54 9.85
CA ASN A 21 29.32 31.67 8.79
C ASN A 21 30.19 30.44 8.58
N ILE A 22 29.56 29.33 8.20
CA ILE A 22 30.24 28.06 7.91
C ILE A 22 31.09 28.17 6.63
N THR A 23 32.35 27.74 6.72
CA THR A 23 33.26 27.62 5.57
C THR A 23 33.29 26.19 5.01
N SER A 24 34.06 25.95 3.94
CA SER A 24 34.32 24.60 3.41
C SER A 24 35.50 23.88 4.08
N LYS A 25 36.27 24.56 4.93
CA LYS A 25 37.45 23.99 5.59
C LYS A 25 37.04 23.24 6.85
N LYS A 26 37.61 22.05 7.06
CA LYS A 26 37.36 21.26 8.28
C LYS A 26 38.03 21.93 9.47
N SER A 27 37.30 22.14 10.56
CA SER A 27 37.87 22.68 11.80
C SER A 27 38.84 21.67 12.43
N GLU A 28 39.81 22.17 13.19
CA GLU A 28 40.78 21.31 13.85
C GLU A 28 40.14 20.49 14.98
N GLU A 29 39.23 21.11 15.73
CA GLU A 29 38.40 20.45 16.74
C GLU A 29 37.52 19.37 16.10
N GLY A 30 36.96 19.65 14.92
CA GLY A 30 36.14 18.71 14.17
C GLY A 30 36.92 17.51 13.67
N LYS A 31 38.16 17.68 13.18
CA LYS A 31 39.01 16.55 12.80
C LYS A 31 39.31 15.64 14.01
N LYS A 32 39.74 16.23 15.13
CA LYS A 32 40.00 15.48 16.37
C LYS A 32 38.77 14.73 16.87
N PHE A 33 37.61 15.38 16.80
CA PHE A 33 36.35 14.74 17.15
C PHE A 33 35.99 13.62 16.18
N TYR A 34 36.24 13.78 14.87
CA TYR A 34 36.00 12.73 13.89
C TYR A 34 36.84 11.47 14.18
N ASP A 35 38.11 11.63 14.54
CA ASP A 35 38.97 10.49 14.89
C ASP A 35 38.44 9.75 16.12
N PHE A 36 37.99 10.50 17.14
CA PHE A 36 37.33 9.93 18.31
C PHE A 36 36.02 9.22 17.92
N PHE A 37 35.19 9.84 17.11
CA PHE A 37 33.92 9.32 16.61
C PHE A 37 34.09 8.00 15.82
N LYS A 38 35.03 7.98 14.87
CA LYS A 38 35.35 6.79 14.06
C LYS A 38 35.87 5.65 14.95
N ASN A 39 36.78 5.94 15.88
CA ASN A 39 37.32 4.92 16.78
C ASN A 39 36.25 4.33 17.71
N ALA A 40 35.35 5.17 18.24
CA ALA A 40 34.25 4.72 19.07
C ALA A 40 33.31 3.78 18.27
N PHE A 41 32.97 4.16 17.04
CA PHE A 41 32.18 3.33 16.14
C PHE A 41 32.82 1.95 15.89
N LEU A 42 34.11 1.91 15.52
CA LEU A 42 34.84 0.67 15.23
C LEU A 42 35.01 -0.24 16.45
N LYS A 43 34.96 0.31 17.67
CA LYS A 43 34.99 -0.46 18.93
C LYS A 43 33.63 -1.01 19.36
N GLY A 44 32.57 -0.77 18.58
CA GLY A 44 31.22 -1.18 18.94
C GLY A 44 30.54 -0.25 19.96
N GLU A 45 31.05 0.98 20.11
CA GLU A 45 30.48 2.02 20.98
C GLU A 45 30.06 3.26 20.15
N PRO A 46 29.08 3.17 19.23
CA PRO A 46 28.73 4.29 18.36
C PRO A 46 28.22 5.50 19.15
N ILE A 47 28.74 6.67 18.82
CA ILE A 47 28.28 7.93 19.40
C ILE A 47 27.02 8.37 18.64
N VAL A 48 25.89 8.40 19.34
CA VAL A 48 24.62 8.89 18.79
C VAL A 48 24.46 10.35 19.16
N MET A 49 24.32 11.19 18.13
CA MET A 49 24.19 12.64 18.30
C MET A 49 22.70 13.02 18.35
N GLU A 50 22.11 13.03 19.55
CA GLU A 50 20.72 13.49 19.74
C GLU A 50 20.66 15.03 19.79
N ASN A 51 19.69 15.61 19.08
CA ASN A 51 19.77 16.99 18.62
C ASN A 51 19.22 18.00 19.66
N GLN A 52 20.01 19.03 19.99
CA GLN A 52 19.55 20.34 20.47
C GLN A 52 19.63 21.38 19.32
N GLY A 53 18.91 21.15 18.22
CA GLY A 53 18.60 22.20 17.23
C GLY A 53 19.60 22.50 16.10
N PHE A 54 20.72 21.77 15.95
CA PHE A 54 21.69 22.00 14.85
C PHE A 54 21.76 20.82 13.87
N TRP A 55 20.86 20.84 12.89
CA TRP A 55 20.68 19.80 11.86
C TRP A 55 21.87 19.58 10.91
N LEU A 56 22.84 20.51 10.83
CA LEU A 56 23.80 20.59 9.71
C LEU A 56 25.19 20.00 9.97
N HIS A 57 25.57 19.72 11.23
CA HIS A 57 26.94 19.31 11.58
C HIS A 57 27.10 17.80 11.82
N ASN A 58 26.11 17.16 12.43
CA ASN A 58 26.21 15.76 12.88
C ASN A 58 26.20 14.76 11.72
N ASP A 59 25.40 15.04 10.69
CA ASP A 59 25.34 14.28 9.44
C ASP A 59 26.71 14.22 8.72
N LYS A 60 27.53 15.27 8.85
CA LYS A 60 28.84 15.34 8.18
C LYS A 60 29.85 14.32 8.71
N TYR A 61 29.86 14.08 10.02
CA TYR A 61 30.70 13.05 10.62
C TYR A 61 30.29 11.65 10.15
N LEU A 62 28.99 11.38 10.10
CA LEU A 62 28.47 10.10 9.62
C LEU A 62 28.75 9.87 8.12
N LYS A 63 28.59 10.92 7.29
CA LYS A 63 29.02 10.92 5.88
C LYS A 63 30.49 10.61 5.71
N GLN A 64 31.35 11.21 6.54
CA GLN A 64 32.78 10.97 6.46
C GLN A 64 33.15 9.55 6.89
N LEU A 65 32.50 9.04 7.95
CA LEU A 65 32.65 7.65 8.39
C LEU A 65 32.28 6.67 7.27
N PHE A 66 31.12 6.86 6.64
CA PHE A 66 30.68 6.00 5.55
C PHE A 66 31.66 6.02 4.37
N LYS A 67 32.18 7.19 3.99
CA LYS A 67 33.21 7.30 2.94
C LYS A 67 34.50 6.59 3.30
N ASP A 68 34.91 6.62 4.56
CA ASP A 68 36.10 5.90 5.00
C ASP A 68 35.87 4.39 4.94
N LEU A 69 34.70 3.91 5.39
CA LEU A 69 34.31 2.50 5.28
C LEU A 69 34.24 2.01 3.82
N GLU A 70 33.72 2.84 2.92
CA GLU A 70 33.70 2.55 1.48
C GLU A 70 35.12 2.45 0.90
N LYS A 71 36.06 3.30 1.35
CA LYS A 71 37.48 3.18 0.97
C LYS A 71 38.13 1.91 1.49
N GLU A 72 37.84 1.51 2.73
CA GLU A 72 38.31 0.24 3.29
C GLU A 72 37.82 -0.92 2.42
N TYR A 73 36.55 -0.90 1.97
CA TYR A 73 36.07 -1.88 0.99
C TYR A 73 36.88 -1.85 -0.31
N TYR A 74 37.15 -0.68 -0.90
CA TYR A 74 37.90 -0.64 -2.15
C TYR A 74 39.34 -1.17 -2.00
N PHE A 75 39.94 -1.02 -0.83
CA PHE A 75 41.28 -1.50 -0.50
C PHE A 75 41.31 -3.00 -0.19
N HIS A 76 40.39 -3.48 0.65
CA HIS A 76 40.38 -4.86 1.14
C HIS A 76 39.47 -5.83 0.38
N LYS A 77 38.52 -5.31 -0.40
CA LYS A 77 37.45 -6.06 -1.09
C LYS A 77 36.56 -6.90 -0.16
N ASP A 78 36.40 -6.44 1.08
CA ASP A 78 35.57 -7.10 2.09
C ASP A 78 34.15 -6.49 2.14
N LEU A 79 33.24 -7.08 1.35
CA LEU A 79 31.84 -6.64 1.30
C LEU A 79 31.07 -7.00 2.58
N GLU A 80 31.40 -8.12 3.21
CA GLU A 80 30.74 -8.58 4.43
C GLU A 80 31.02 -7.60 5.57
N PHE A 81 32.29 -7.20 5.73
CA PHE A 81 32.68 -6.16 6.65
C PHE A 81 31.91 -4.87 6.36
N PHE A 82 31.97 -4.34 5.13
CA PHE A 82 31.32 -3.06 4.82
C PHE A 82 29.81 -3.09 5.07
N THR A 83 29.15 -4.18 4.67
CA THR A 83 27.72 -4.39 4.91
C THR A 83 27.43 -4.46 6.41
N SER A 84 28.24 -5.17 7.20
CA SER A 84 28.07 -5.25 8.65
C SER A 84 28.18 -3.86 9.31
N GLN A 85 29.12 -3.03 8.86
CA GLN A 85 29.28 -1.66 9.36
C GLN A 85 28.08 -0.79 8.97
N TYR A 86 27.57 -0.92 7.75
CA TYR A 86 26.35 -0.24 7.33
C TYR A 86 25.13 -0.66 8.18
N GLN A 87 24.97 -1.95 8.51
CA GLN A 87 23.89 -2.40 9.40
C GLN A 87 24.02 -1.83 10.82
N ILE A 88 25.25 -1.67 11.34
CA ILE A 88 25.49 -0.96 12.60
C ILE A 88 25.03 0.50 12.48
N ILE A 89 25.35 1.18 11.38
CA ILE A 89 24.87 2.55 11.14
C ILE A 89 23.33 2.59 11.15
N LYS A 90 22.66 1.67 10.44
CA LYS A 90 21.20 1.59 10.42
C LYS A 90 20.59 1.41 11.81
N LYS A 91 21.20 0.57 12.63
CA LYS A 91 20.72 0.23 13.97
C LYS A 91 20.84 1.39 14.96
N PHE A 92 21.93 2.15 14.92
CA PHE A 92 22.22 3.16 15.95
C PHE A 92 21.77 4.58 15.57
N TYR A 93 21.66 4.90 14.29
CA TYR A 93 21.33 6.26 13.83
C TYR A 93 19.90 6.34 13.26
N LYS A 94 19.08 7.26 13.78
CA LYS A 94 17.69 7.47 13.35
C LYS A 94 17.63 7.81 11.85
N ASN A 95 16.54 7.39 11.19
CA ASN A 95 16.35 7.47 9.73
C ASN A 95 16.64 8.86 9.15
N LEU A 96 16.19 9.93 9.82
CA LEU A 96 16.39 11.32 9.39
C LEU A 96 17.87 11.72 9.23
N PHE A 97 18.78 11.03 9.93
CA PHE A 97 20.22 11.30 9.85
C PHE A 97 20.97 10.41 8.86
N ARG A 98 20.35 9.35 8.34
CA ARG A 98 21.00 8.36 7.46
C ARG A 98 20.33 8.16 6.11
N SER A 99 19.22 8.85 5.82
CA SER A 99 18.48 8.71 4.56
C SER A 99 19.35 8.85 3.32
N HIS A 100 20.24 9.84 3.31
CA HIS A 100 21.20 10.04 2.22
C HIS A 100 22.30 8.95 2.15
N LEU A 101 22.65 8.29 3.27
CA LEU A 101 23.62 7.17 3.25
C LEU A 101 23.00 5.93 2.64
N HIS A 102 21.70 5.77 2.82
CA HIS A 102 20.97 4.69 2.20
C HIS A 102 21.06 4.78 0.68
N ASP A 103 20.78 5.95 0.09
CA ASP A 103 20.90 6.16 -1.36
C ASP A 103 22.32 5.84 -1.84
N ILE A 104 23.34 6.31 -1.11
CA ILE A 104 24.75 6.04 -1.42
C ILE A 104 25.07 4.53 -1.34
N PHE A 105 24.55 3.82 -0.34
CA PHE A 105 24.80 2.39 -0.18
C PHE A 105 24.09 1.56 -1.27
N VAL A 106 22.86 1.94 -1.66
CA VAL A 106 22.16 1.31 -2.80
C VAL A 106 22.95 1.54 -4.09
N ASP A 107 23.39 2.78 -4.36
CA ASP A 107 24.21 3.11 -5.53
C ASP A 107 25.53 2.34 -5.53
N PHE A 108 26.16 2.20 -4.36
CA PHE A 108 27.35 1.36 -4.18
C PHE A 108 27.09 -0.09 -4.58
N LEU A 109 26.03 -0.73 -4.05
CA LEU A 109 25.68 -2.11 -4.37
C LEU A 109 25.41 -2.29 -5.88
N ILE A 110 24.72 -1.32 -6.50
CA ILE A 110 24.51 -1.30 -7.96
C ILE A 110 25.85 -1.23 -8.71
N SER A 111 26.79 -0.41 -8.23
CA SER A 111 28.10 -0.21 -8.89
C SER A 111 28.98 -1.46 -8.90
N ILE A 112 28.78 -2.36 -7.94
CA ILE A 112 29.48 -3.65 -7.83
C ILE A 112 28.63 -4.83 -8.34
N GLU A 113 27.52 -4.56 -9.01
CA GLU A 113 26.60 -5.55 -9.60
C GLU A 113 25.84 -6.45 -8.60
N HIS A 114 25.76 -6.05 -7.33
CA HIS A 114 24.95 -6.71 -6.29
C HIS A 114 23.48 -6.23 -6.33
N PHE A 115 22.80 -6.54 -7.45
CA PHE A 115 21.48 -5.97 -7.75
C PHE A 115 20.36 -6.45 -6.81
N GLU A 116 20.40 -7.68 -6.32
CA GLU A 116 19.37 -8.22 -5.42
C GLU A 116 19.46 -7.56 -4.04
N GLU A 117 20.67 -7.39 -3.52
CA GLU A 117 20.93 -6.70 -2.26
C GLU A 117 20.55 -5.23 -2.36
N ALA A 118 20.90 -4.57 -3.48
CA ALA A 118 20.50 -3.19 -3.74
C ALA A 118 18.98 -3.02 -3.76
N TRP A 119 18.27 -3.94 -4.44
CA TRP A 119 16.82 -3.95 -4.52
C TRP A 119 16.15 -4.17 -3.17
N ASN A 120 16.66 -5.14 -2.39
CA ASN A 120 16.14 -5.43 -1.05
C ASN A 120 16.31 -4.22 -0.13
N GLU A 121 17.48 -3.60 -0.15
CA GLU A 121 17.76 -2.41 0.66
C GLU A 121 16.85 -1.25 0.24
N TRP A 122 16.76 -0.93 -1.07
CA TRP A 122 15.90 0.14 -1.59
C TRP A 122 14.42 -0.05 -1.17
N ASN A 123 13.92 -1.28 -1.17
CA ASN A 123 12.57 -1.61 -0.71
C ASN A 123 12.38 -1.49 0.81
N VAL A 124 13.42 -1.74 1.60
CA VAL A 124 13.40 -1.65 3.07
C VAL A 124 13.36 -0.19 3.51
N LEU A 125 14.10 0.72 2.89
CA LEU A 125 14.03 2.13 3.27
C LEU A 125 12.68 2.77 2.90
N ASN A 126 12.09 2.39 1.77
CA ASN A 126 10.71 2.77 1.48
C ASN A 126 9.72 2.30 2.56
N PHE A 127 10.06 1.26 3.34
CA PHE A 127 9.26 0.81 4.48
C PHE A 127 9.58 1.61 5.76
N GLU A 128 10.86 1.86 6.06
CA GLU A 128 11.31 2.52 7.28
C GLU A 128 11.13 4.05 7.29
N MET A 129 11.27 4.70 6.12
CA MET A 129 11.13 6.15 6.01
C MET A 129 9.69 6.58 5.74
N TRP A 130 8.90 5.72 5.10
CA TRP A 130 7.58 6.08 4.59
C TRP A 130 6.49 5.21 5.22
N GLU A 131 6.38 5.29 6.55
CA GLU A 131 5.24 4.79 7.32
C GLU A 131 3.86 5.37 6.87
N ASN A 132 3.82 6.24 5.87
CA ASN A 132 2.63 6.95 5.42
C ASN A 132 2.39 6.71 3.93
N ASP A 133 1.14 6.85 3.49
CA ASP A 133 0.64 6.65 2.13
C ASP A 133 1.30 7.58 1.06
N VAL A 134 2.61 7.45 0.86
CA VAL A 134 3.43 8.29 -0.05
C VAL A 134 3.32 7.76 -1.48
N THR A 135 3.18 8.69 -2.43
CA THR A 135 3.20 8.39 -3.87
C THR A 135 4.62 8.53 -4.42
N TYR A 136 5.07 7.55 -5.19
CA TYR A 136 6.31 7.57 -5.96
C TYR A 136 6.27 8.69 -7.00
N GLY A 137 7.22 9.63 -6.92
CA GLY A 137 7.49 10.57 -8.02
C GLY A 137 8.18 9.92 -9.24
N PRO A 138 8.38 10.66 -10.35
CA PRO A 138 8.93 10.14 -11.61
C PRO A 138 10.31 9.47 -11.49
N ASN A 139 11.16 9.93 -10.57
CA ASN A 139 12.48 9.35 -10.33
C ASN A 139 12.37 7.93 -9.75
N HIS A 140 11.44 7.69 -8.81
CA HIS A 140 11.22 6.37 -8.22
C HIS A 140 10.73 5.37 -9.27
N ILE A 141 9.82 5.79 -10.17
CA ILE A 141 9.39 4.93 -11.28
C ILE A 141 10.55 4.60 -12.21
N SER A 142 11.42 5.58 -12.49
CA SER A 142 12.62 5.35 -13.30
C SER A 142 13.58 4.35 -12.64
N ILE A 143 13.73 4.41 -11.31
CA ILE A 143 14.52 3.45 -10.52
C ILE A 143 13.91 2.05 -10.57
N LEU A 144 12.59 1.90 -10.41
CA LEU A 144 11.91 0.61 -10.56
C LEU A 144 12.17 -0.02 -11.93
N MET A 145 12.05 0.77 -12.99
CA MET A 145 12.31 0.31 -14.35
C MET A 145 13.77 -0.14 -14.55
N ASP A 146 14.73 0.55 -13.94
CA ASP A 146 16.16 0.20 -14.01
C ASP A 146 16.43 -1.11 -13.24
N PHE A 147 15.90 -1.25 -12.02
CA PHE A 147 16.00 -2.49 -11.25
C PHE A 147 15.41 -3.67 -12.00
N GLU A 148 14.22 -3.53 -12.61
CA GLU A 148 13.56 -4.63 -13.29
C GLU A 148 14.41 -5.14 -14.46
N LYS A 149 15.03 -4.23 -15.21
CA LYS A 149 15.94 -4.56 -16.31
C LYS A 149 17.22 -5.24 -15.84
N ARG A 150 17.81 -4.78 -14.73
CA ARG A 150 19.04 -5.36 -14.16
C ARG A 150 18.80 -6.75 -13.58
N LEU A 151 17.70 -6.92 -12.84
CA LEU A 151 17.30 -8.18 -12.21
C LEU A 151 16.70 -9.19 -13.20
N LYS A 152 16.21 -8.74 -14.36
CA LYS A 152 15.61 -9.58 -15.41
C LYS A 152 14.42 -10.42 -14.93
N ARG A 153 13.65 -9.89 -13.97
CA ARG A 153 12.44 -10.51 -13.42
C ARG A 153 11.43 -9.43 -13.06
N LYS A 154 10.14 -9.78 -12.99
CA LYS A 154 9.09 -8.87 -12.50
C LYS A 154 9.41 -8.44 -11.07
N ILE A 155 9.34 -7.14 -10.81
CA ILE A 155 9.53 -6.58 -9.46
C ILE A 155 8.36 -5.72 -8.98
N VAL A 156 7.44 -5.38 -9.89
CA VAL A 156 6.22 -4.64 -9.54
C VAL A 156 5.20 -5.61 -8.95
N ASP A 157 4.90 -5.43 -7.67
CA ASP A 157 3.84 -6.12 -6.95
C ASP A 157 2.79 -5.13 -6.40
N GLY A 158 1.84 -5.62 -5.59
CA GLY A 158 0.81 -4.78 -4.97
C GLY A 158 1.34 -3.58 -4.18
N LYS A 159 2.52 -3.69 -3.56
CA LYS A 159 3.20 -2.59 -2.85
C LYS A 159 3.69 -1.53 -3.84
N GLN A 160 4.37 -1.91 -4.93
CA GLN A 160 4.81 -0.92 -5.92
C GLN A 160 3.61 -0.26 -6.62
N ILE A 161 2.55 -1.01 -6.93
CA ILE A 161 1.28 -0.44 -7.43
C ILE A 161 0.70 0.58 -6.45
N PHE A 162 0.68 0.26 -5.15
CA PHE A 162 0.19 1.17 -4.13
C PHE A 162 0.90 2.52 -4.12
N HIS A 163 2.24 2.50 -4.18
CA HIS A 163 3.02 3.73 -4.20
C HIS A 163 2.99 4.44 -5.55
N MET A 164 2.78 3.74 -6.68
CA MET A 164 2.61 4.39 -7.99
C MET A 164 1.27 5.11 -8.13
N ALA A 165 0.23 4.70 -7.40
CA ALA A 165 -1.08 5.34 -7.46
C ALA A 165 -1.08 6.76 -6.86
N LYS A 166 -1.91 7.64 -7.44
CA LYS A 166 -2.05 9.01 -6.92
C LYS A 166 -2.80 9.01 -5.59
N LYS A 167 -2.36 9.90 -4.67
CA LYS A 167 -2.91 10.04 -3.31
C LYS A 167 -4.44 10.11 -3.23
N ASP A 168 -5.06 10.74 -4.22
CA ASP A 168 -6.52 10.93 -4.31
C ASP A 168 -7.31 9.69 -4.78
N ASN A 169 -6.63 8.64 -5.26
CA ASN A 169 -7.27 7.38 -5.69
C ASN A 169 -6.61 6.16 -5.02
N GLN A 170 -5.95 6.39 -3.87
CA GLN A 170 -5.45 5.33 -3.00
C GLN A 170 -6.61 4.52 -2.41
N LEU A 171 -6.24 3.41 -1.76
CA LEU A 171 -7.15 2.54 -1.01
C LEU A 171 -8.06 3.35 -0.09
N THR A 172 -9.32 2.90 0.04
CA THR A 172 -10.22 3.44 1.05
C THR A 172 -9.72 3.09 2.44
N GLU A 173 -10.32 3.66 3.50
CA GLU A 173 -9.97 3.28 4.87
C GLU A 173 -10.11 1.77 5.14
N PHE A 174 -11.07 1.11 4.49
CA PHE A 174 -11.17 -0.34 4.53
C PHE A 174 -9.98 -1.00 3.82
N GLY A 175 -9.62 -0.55 2.62
CA GLY A 175 -8.48 -1.10 1.90
C GLY A 175 -7.17 -0.90 2.67
N LYS A 176 -6.97 0.26 3.31
CA LYS A 176 -5.80 0.54 4.15
C LYS A 176 -5.72 -0.39 5.37
N LYS A 177 -6.85 -0.63 6.05
CA LYS A 177 -6.93 -1.59 7.16
C LYS A 177 -6.63 -3.03 6.73
N ASN A 178 -6.88 -3.35 5.46
CA ASN A 178 -6.69 -4.68 4.89
C ASN A 178 -5.56 -4.71 3.83
N ARG A 179 -4.59 -3.80 3.92
CA ARG A 179 -3.64 -3.55 2.80
C ARG A 179 -2.89 -4.78 2.35
N ASN A 180 -2.50 -5.65 3.30
CA ASN A 180 -1.70 -6.83 2.99
C ASN A 180 -2.48 -7.80 2.11
N GLU A 181 -3.77 -7.98 2.38
CA GLU A 181 -4.63 -8.86 1.59
C GLU A 181 -4.93 -8.25 0.22
N VAL A 182 -5.17 -6.94 0.16
CA VAL A 182 -5.30 -6.22 -1.12
C VAL A 182 -4.03 -6.35 -1.96
N PHE A 183 -2.85 -6.24 -1.35
CA PHE A 183 -1.57 -6.38 -2.06
C PHE A 183 -1.35 -7.79 -2.60
N LYS A 184 -1.71 -8.84 -1.84
CA LYS A 184 -1.65 -10.23 -2.34
C LYS A 184 -2.52 -10.42 -3.57
N ILE A 185 -3.75 -9.90 -3.54
CA ILE A 185 -4.67 -9.98 -4.68
C ILE A 185 -4.12 -9.23 -5.89
N LEU A 186 -3.56 -8.04 -5.69
CA LEU A 186 -2.89 -7.31 -6.77
C LEU A 186 -1.72 -8.09 -7.36
N SER A 187 -0.90 -8.74 -6.53
CA SER A 187 0.20 -9.57 -7.02
C SER A 187 -0.30 -10.72 -7.90
N ILE A 188 -1.46 -11.31 -7.58
CA ILE A 188 -2.11 -12.34 -8.41
C ILE A 188 -2.55 -11.72 -9.75
N ILE A 189 -3.31 -10.61 -9.72
CA ILE A 189 -3.78 -9.90 -10.92
C ILE A 189 -2.61 -9.55 -11.85
N LEU A 190 -1.50 -9.06 -11.29
CA LEU A 190 -0.29 -8.73 -12.04
C LEU A 190 0.39 -9.97 -12.62
N SER A 191 0.38 -11.09 -11.90
CA SER A 191 0.95 -12.35 -12.37
C SER A 191 0.17 -12.96 -13.54
N GLU A 192 -1.16 -12.80 -13.53
CA GLU A 192 -2.08 -13.29 -14.58
C GLU A 192 -2.12 -12.37 -15.82
N SER A 193 -1.70 -11.11 -15.67
CA SER A 193 -1.64 -10.18 -16.79
C SER A 193 -0.66 -10.64 -17.88
N THR A 194 -1.10 -10.54 -19.15
CA THR A 194 -0.33 -10.95 -20.32
C THR A 194 0.84 -9.99 -20.56
N GLY A 195 2.04 -10.36 -20.12
CA GLY A 195 3.26 -9.56 -20.33
C GLY A 195 4.43 -10.02 -19.46
N GLN A 196 5.66 -9.67 -19.87
CA GLN A 196 6.86 -9.91 -19.07
C GLN A 196 7.06 -8.81 -18.02
N SER A 197 6.42 -7.65 -18.16
CA SER A 197 6.55 -6.50 -17.25
C SER A 197 5.28 -5.63 -17.18
N PHE A 198 5.02 -5.03 -16.01
CA PHE A 198 4.00 -3.98 -15.85
C PHE A 198 4.25 -2.76 -16.75
N PHE A 199 5.52 -2.47 -17.07
CA PHE A 199 5.91 -1.27 -17.84
C PHE A 199 5.74 -1.44 -19.36
N GLU A 200 5.58 -2.68 -19.86
CA GLU A 200 5.45 -2.96 -21.30
C GLU A 200 4.20 -2.33 -21.92
N GLN A 201 3.15 -2.11 -21.13
CA GLN A 201 1.96 -1.42 -21.60
C GLN A 201 2.16 0.09 -21.81
N PHE A 202 3.27 0.65 -21.30
CA PHE A 202 3.59 2.08 -21.44
C PHE A 202 4.77 2.34 -22.36
N TYR A 203 5.64 1.35 -22.56
CA TYR A 203 6.84 1.50 -23.37
C TYR A 203 6.99 0.37 -24.37
N LYS A 204 7.20 0.73 -25.64
CA LYS A 204 7.59 -0.19 -26.70
C LYS A 204 8.97 -0.77 -26.37
N LYS A 205 9.12 -2.07 -26.59
CA LYS A 205 10.41 -2.78 -26.47
C LYS A 205 11.09 -2.56 -25.10
N PHE A 206 10.31 -2.45 -24.03
CA PHE A 206 10.80 -2.14 -22.68
C PHE A 206 12.04 -2.96 -22.27
N ASN A 207 12.03 -4.28 -22.51
CA ASN A 207 13.14 -5.18 -22.14
C ASN A 207 14.36 -5.11 -23.07
N TYR A 208 14.25 -4.48 -24.24
CA TYR A 208 15.27 -4.59 -25.31
C TYR A 208 16.03 -3.29 -25.57
N THR A 209 15.60 -2.15 -25.01
CA THR A 209 16.23 -0.85 -25.28
C THR A 209 16.54 -0.07 -24.00
N LYS A 210 17.68 0.62 -24.01
CA LYS A 210 17.98 1.68 -23.02
C LYS A 210 17.10 2.91 -23.27
N ASN A 211 16.87 3.23 -24.54
CA ASN A 211 16.00 4.33 -24.96
C ASN A 211 14.55 3.83 -25.02
N LEU A 212 13.80 4.15 -23.98
CA LEU A 212 12.39 3.82 -23.86
C LEU A 212 11.58 4.59 -24.91
N GLU A 213 10.98 3.87 -25.84
CA GLU A 213 10.10 4.44 -26.84
C GLU A 213 8.64 4.31 -26.37
N THR A 214 7.88 5.39 -26.43
CA THR A 214 6.48 5.42 -25.99
C THR A 214 5.52 5.22 -27.17
N PHE A 215 4.28 4.84 -26.91
CA PHE A 215 3.20 4.86 -27.89
C PHE A 215 2.75 6.28 -28.30
N PRO A 216 1.98 6.44 -29.40
CA PRO A 216 1.28 7.69 -29.73
C PRO A 216 0.30 8.10 -28.62
N PHE A 217 -0.02 9.39 -28.53
CA PHE A 217 -0.87 9.93 -27.46
C PHE A 217 -2.22 9.23 -27.29
N ASP A 218 -2.95 8.98 -28.38
CA ASP A 218 -4.30 8.39 -28.34
C ASP A 218 -4.32 6.97 -27.77
N TYR A 219 -3.20 6.25 -27.85
CA TYR A 219 -3.05 4.93 -27.25
C TYR A 219 -3.28 4.96 -25.73
N TYR A 220 -2.87 6.03 -25.05
CA TYR A 220 -2.92 6.11 -23.60
C TYR A 220 -4.30 6.44 -23.04
N LYS A 221 -5.24 6.87 -23.88
CA LYS A 221 -6.58 7.26 -23.44
C LYS A 221 -7.25 6.18 -22.57
N LYS A 222 -7.07 4.91 -22.93
CA LYS A 222 -7.59 3.74 -22.19
C LYS A 222 -7.22 3.73 -20.71
N PHE A 223 -6.06 4.26 -20.33
CA PHE A 223 -5.63 4.30 -18.93
C PHE A 223 -6.36 5.36 -18.10
N PHE A 224 -7.01 6.34 -18.73
CA PHE A 224 -7.67 7.46 -18.07
C PHE A 224 -9.21 7.35 -18.06
N GLU A 225 -9.80 6.50 -18.92
CA GLU A 225 -11.26 6.41 -19.11
C GLU A 225 -12.01 5.83 -17.90
N HIS A 226 -11.33 5.10 -17.01
CA HIS A 226 -11.94 4.45 -15.86
C HIS A 226 -12.40 5.43 -14.74
N ASN A 227 -12.00 6.71 -14.80
CA ASN A 227 -12.30 7.70 -13.77
C ASN A 227 -12.41 9.11 -14.39
N LYS A 228 -13.49 9.84 -14.09
CA LYS A 228 -13.74 11.20 -14.62
C LYS A 228 -12.60 12.18 -14.31
N LYS A 229 -11.96 12.06 -13.14
CA LYS A 229 -10.81 12.89 -12.75
C LYS A 229 -9.59 12.59 -13.62
N PHE A 230 -9.25 11.32 -13.83
CA PHE A 230 -8.17 10.95 -14.73
C PHE A 230 -8.47 11.31 -16.19
N LEU A 231 -9.71 11.12 -16.65
CA LEU A 231 -10.14 11.57 -17.97
C LEU A 231 -9.98 13.10 -18.14
N SER A 232 -10.24 13.88 -17.09
CA SER A 232 -10.00 15.34 -17.13
C SER A 232 -8.52 15.69 -17.31
N ILE A 233 -7.60 14.90 -16.74
CA ILE A 233 -6.15 15.07 -16.93
C ILE A 233 -5.79 14.79 -18.40
N TYR A 234 -6.27 13.69 -18.97
CA TYR A 234 -6.07 13.37 -20.39
C TYR A 234 -6.57 14.51 -21.30
N ASN A 235 -7.81 14.97 -21.08
CA ASN A 235 -8.42 16.03 -21.86
C ASN A 235 -7.65 17.36 -21.72
N TRP A 236 -7.13 17.66 -20.52
CA TRP A 236 -6.29 18.84 -20.32
C TRP A 236 -5.03 18.77 -21.18
N TYR A 237 -4.35 17.63 -21.24
CA TYR A 237 -3.19 17.46 -22.12
C TYR A 237 -3.53 17.53 -23.61
N ASP A 238 -4.71 17.04 -24.01
CA ASP A 238 -5.15 17.06 -25.40
C ASP A 238 -5.50 18.48 -25.88
N ILE A 239 -6.28 19.22 -25.07
CA ILE A 239 -6.74 20.58 -25.39
C ILE A 239 -5.58 21.57 -25.42
N ASN A 240 -4.71 21.52 -24.41
CA ASN A 240 -3.73 22.58 -24.24
C ASN A 240 -2.61 22.52 -25.29
N LYS A 241 -2.44 21.42 -26.04
CA LYS A 241 -1.32 21.23 -27.01
C LYS A 241 0.05 21.68 -26.47
N ILE A 242 0.21 21.81 -25.15
CA ILE A 242 1.42 22.31 -24.52
C ILE A 242 2.48 21.24 -24.74
N GLY A 243 3.69 21.66 -25.12
CA GLY A 243 4.86 20.83 -25.48
C GLY A 243 5.40 19.96 -24.34
N GLY A 244 4.53 19.21 -23.69
CA GLY A 244 4.79 18.37 -22.54
C GLY A 244 3.99 17.08 -22.53
N ALA A 245 3.03 16.83 -23.43
CA ALA A 245 2.52 15.47 -23.67
C ALA A 245 3.10 14.88 -24.96
N LYS A 246 2.91 15.53 -26.11
CA LYS A 246 3.40 15.06 -27.41
C LYS A 246 4.78 15.66 -27.69
N LEU A 247 5.77 14.81 -27.96
CA LEU A 247 7.12 15.17 -28.38
C LEU A 247 7.16 15.35 -29.91
N LYS A 248 8.18 16.06 -30.41
CA LYS A 248 8.35 16.35 -31.85
C LYS A 248 8.40 15.11 -32.74
N ASN A 249 8.84 13.98 -32.20
CA ASN A 249 8.94 12.69 -32.90
C ASN A 249 7.65 11.86 -32.84
N GLY A 250 6.54 12.41 -32.34
CA GLY A 250 5.26 11.71 -32.21
C GLY A 250 5.12 10.85 -30.94
N ASN A 251 6.19 10.70 -30.17
CA ASN A 251 6.18 10.03 -28.87
C ASN A 251 5.54 10.90 -27.78
N CYS A 252 5.31 10.33 -26.61
CA CYS A 252 4.85 11.02 -25.44
C CYS A 252 5.99 11.36 -24.47
N SER A 253 5.84 12.46 -23.73
CA SER A 253 6.82 12.87 -22.72
C SER A 253 6.78 11.95 -21.49
N LYS A 254 7.89 11.90 -20.75
CA LYS A 254 7.95 11.16 -19.48
C LYS A 254 6.92 11.64 -18.45
N ALA A 255 6.60 12.94 -18.43
CA ALA A 255 5.62 13.48 -17.50
C ALA A 255 4.20 12.95 -17.80
N PHE A 256 3.83 12.88 -19.08
CA PHE A 256 2.54 12.30 -19.47
C PHE A 256 2.49 10.78 -19.25
N ILE A 257 3.59 10.07 -19.50
CA ILE A 257 3.64 8.63 -19.19
C ILE A 257 3.53 8.36 -17.70
N TYR A 258 4.16 9.18 -16.86
CA TYR A 258 4.00 9.11 -15.41
C TYR A 258 2.53 9.24 -14.98
N GLU A 259 1.78 10.14 -15.62
CA GLU A 259 0.33 10.29 -15.40
C GLU A 259 -0.44 9.02 -15.78
N ALA A 260 -0.12 8.40 -16.93
CA ALA A 260 -0.73 7.15 -17.36
C ALA A 260 -0.42 5.98 -16.39
N ILE A 261 0.84 5.86 -15.95
CA ILE A 261 1.26 4.86 -14.96
C ILE A 261 0.50 5.05 -13.64
N SER A 262 0.42 6.29 -13.15
CA SER A 262 -0.27 6.60 -11.90
C SER A 262 -1.78 6.33 -11.99
N SER A 263 -2.37 6.61 -13.15
CA SER A 263 -3.77 6.34 -13.46
C SER A 263 -4.05 4.84 -13.44
N GLU A 264 -3.23 4.05 -14.12
CA GLU A 264 -3.39 2.60 -14.16
C GLU A 264 -3.13 1.94 -12.80
N ALA A 265 -2.11 2.39 -12.07
CA ALA A 265 -1.86 1.92 -10.71
C ALA A 265 -3.06 2.20 -9.77
N SER A 266 -3.71 3.36 -9.93
CA SER A 266 -4.92 3.71 -9.18
C SER A 266 -6.11 2.83 -9.56
N ARG A 267 -6.28 2.52 -10.85
CA ARG A 267 -7.30 1.59 -11.35
C ARG A 267 -7.10 0.20 -10.75
N LEU A 268 -5.88 -0.31 -10.82
CA LEU A 268 -5.50 -1.61 -10.27
C LEU A 268 -5.73 -1.66 -8.76
N LEU A 269 -5.30 -0.65 -7.99
CA LEU A 269 -5.58 -0.63 -6.54
C LEU A 269 -7.07 -0.76 -6.22
N ARG A 270 -7.90 -0.02 -6.94
CA ARG A 270 -9.36 -0.07 -6.75
C ARG A 270 -9.92 -1.43 -7.12
N GLU A 271 -9.41 -2.03 -8.18
CA GLU A 271 -9.75 -3.39 -8.59
C GLU A 271 -9.34 -4.41 -7.52
N GLY A 272 -8.09 -4.39 -7.06
CA GLY A 272 -7.61 -5.28 -6.00
C GLY A 272 -8.39 -5.14 -4.69
N GLU A 273 -8.73 -3.91 -4.29
CA GLU A 273 -9.59 -3.70 -3.11
C GLU A 273 -11.00 -4.26 -3.33
N ASN A 274 -11.58 -4.06 -4.51
CA ASN A 274 -12.90 -4.59 -4.85
C ASN A 274 -12.91 -6.12 -4.93
N GLU A 275 -11.87 -6.74 -5.48
CA GLU A 275 -11.74 -8.20 -5.48
C GLU A 275 -11.62 -8.72 -4.05
N TYR A 276 -10.84 -8.05 -3.19
CA TYR A 276 -10.80 -8.40 -1.76
C TYR A 276 -12.17 -8.27 -1.10
N ARG A 277 -12.88 -7.18 -1.38
CA ARG A 277 -14.25 -6.96 -0.89
C ARG A 277 -15.20 -8.07 -1.34
N LYS A 278 -15.18 -8.46 -2.62
CA LYS A 278 -15.98 -9.58 -3.16
C LYS A 278 -15.68 -10.88 -2.42
N ILE A 279 -14.39 -11.18 -2.20
CA ILE A 279 -13.94 -12.40 -1.51
C ILE A 279 -14.51 -12.46 -0.09
N ILE A 280 -14.49 -11.34 0.63
CA ILE A 280 -14.98 -11.30 2.01
C ILE A 280 -16.48 -10.96 2.13
N GLY A 281 -17.21 -10.89 1.02
CA GLY A 281 -18.63 -10.50 1.01
C GLY A 281 -18.88 -9.03 1.38
N ALA A 282 -17.84 -8.19 1.40
CA ALA A 282 -17.99 -6.76 1.58
C ALA A 282 -18.44 -6.09 0.28
N LYS A 283 -19.18 -5.01 0.46
CA LYS A 283 -19.64 -4.14 -0.62
C LYS A 283 -18.48 -3.55 -1.42
N LEU A 284 -18.66 -3.41 -2.74
CA LEU A 284 -17.69 -2.76 -3.62
C LEU A 284 -17.65 -1.23 -3.46
N ILE A 285 -16.49 -0.67 -3.78
CA ILE A 285 -16.29 0.78 -3.84
C ILE A 285 -17.19 1.36 -4.94
N GLY A 286 -18.17 2.16 -4.54
CA GLY A 286 -19.10 2.84 -5.45
C GLY A 286 -20.49 2.21 -5.53
N GLU A 287 -20.70 1.05 -4.92
CA GLU A 287 -22.07 0.56 -4.68
C GLU A 287 -22.73 1.43 -3.57
N GLY A 288 -24.05 1.38 -3.40
CA GLY A 288 -24.74 1.89 -2.21
C GLY A 288 -24.54 0.94 -1.03
N TRP A 289 -24.62 1.39 0.24
CA TRP A 289 -24.55 0.46 1.40
C TRP A 289 -25.55 -0.66 1.13
N ILE A 290 -25.17 -1.92 1.28
CA ILE A 290 -26.10 -3.05 1.36
C ILE A 290 -25.43 -4.03 2.32
N SER A 291 -25.59 -3.75 3.61
CA SER A 291 -25.10 -4.56 4.72
C SER A 291 -26.30 -5.01 5.56
N GLU A 292 -26.14 -6.00 6.43
CA GLU A 292 -27.11 -6.37 7.49
C GLU A 292 -27.71 -5.12 8.14
N THR A 293 -26.84 -4.17 8.52
CA THR A 293 -27.20 -2.88 9.12
C THR A 293 -28.10 -2.04 8.23
N GLU A 294 -27.87 -2.04 6.91
CA GLU A 294 -28.66 -1.23 5.98
C GLU A 294 -30.00 -1.90 5.63
N LEU A 295 -30.01 -3.23 5.49
CA LEU A 295 -31.24 -4.03 5.42
C LEU A 295 -32.11 -3.78 6.66
N TYR A 296 -31.51 -3.80 7.84
CA TYR A 296 -32.17 -3.46 9.10
C TYR A 296 -32.80 -2.07 9.06
N TYR A 297 -32.04 -1.02 8.70
CA TYR A 297 -32.57 0.34 8.66
C TYR A 297 -33.68 0.51 7.62
N LYS A 298 -33.56 -0.11 6.44
CA LYS A 298 -34.60 -0.08 5.40
C LYS A 298 -35.90 -0.70 5.89
N ILE A 299 -35.83 -1.86 6.53
CA ILE A 299 -37.01 -2.56 7.06
C ILE A 299 -37.61 -1.79 8.25
N LYS A 300 -36.78 -1.31 9.17
CA LYS A 300 -37.20 -0.49 10.31
C LYS A 300 -37.85 0.82 9.91
N THR A 301 -37.35 1.48 8.87
CA THR A 301 -37.95 2.71 8.34
C THR A 301 -39.31 2.43 7.73
N TYR A 302 -39.47 1.29 7.05
CA TYR A 302 -40.70 0.94 6.36
C TYR A 302 -41.80 0.47 7.33
N PHE A 303 -41.46 -0.39 8.29
CA PHE A 303 -42.36 -0.92 9.31
C PHE A 303 -42.09 -0.25 10.65
N ASN A 304 -42.39 1.05 10.74
CA ASN A 304 -42.12 1.86 11.93
C ASN A 304 -43.03 1.51 13.12
N ASP A 305 -44.10 0.75 12.88
CA ASP A 305 -45.09 0.26 13.84
C ASP A 305 -44.72 -1.12 14.41
N LEU A 306 -43.71 -1.77 13.86
CA LEU A 306 -43.21 -3.07 14.31
C LEU A 306 -41.88 -2.93 15.04
N GLU A 307 -41.68 -3.78 16.04
CA GLU A 307 -40.36 -3.94 16.63
C GLU A 307 -39.46 -4.71 15.65
N ILE A 308 -38.45 -4.01 15.12
CA ILE A 308 -37.40 -4.58 14.27
C ILE A 308 -36.11 -4.60 15.10
N ILE A 309 -35.52 -5.79 15.26
CA ILE A 309 -34.32 -6.02 16.06
C ILE A 309 -33.16 -6.35 15.12
N HIS A 310 -32.05 -5.62 15.25
CA HIS A 310 -30.78 -5.95 14.61
C HIS A 310 -30.04 -7.00 15.46
N HIS A 311 -29.45 -8.01 14.83
CA HIS A 311 -28.75 -9.10 15.53
C HIS A 311 -29.65 -9.84 16.55
N GLY A 312 -30.89 -10.14 16.14
CA GLY A 312 -31.91 -10.75 16.99
C GLY A 312 -31.51 -12.14 17.52
N ARG A 313 -31.74 -12.37 18.81
CA ARG A 313 -31.35 -13.61 19.52
C ARG A 313 -32.54 -14.21 20.27
N PRO A 314 -33.53 -14.79 19.57
CA PRO A 314 -34.58 -15.51 20.27
C PRO A 314 -33.98 -16.69 21.05
N GLU A 315 -34.53 -16.99 22.23
CA GLU A 315 -33.97 -17.99 23.14
C GLU A 315 -33.78 -19.37 22.47
N TRP A 316 -34.74 -19.77 21.61
CA TRP A 316 -34.70 -21.03 20.87
C TRP A 316 -33.59 -21.12 19.82
N LEU A 317 -32.98 -20.00 19.42
CA LEU A 317 -31.88 -19.96 18.46
C LEU A 317 -30.54 -20.35 19.12
N GLY A 318 -30.43 -20.21 20.44
CA GLY A 318 -29.26 -20.53 21.24
C GLY A 318 -28.14 -19.49 21.08
N ARG A 319 -26.93 -19.93 20.75
CA ARG A 319 -25.74 -19.05 20.62
C ARG A 319 -25.66 -18.27 19.30
N GLN A 320 -26.57 -18.52 18.36
CA GLN A 320 -26.60 -17.83 17.06
C GLN A 320 -27.48 -16.57 17.14
N HIS A 321 -27.43 -15.75 16.10
CA HIS A 321 -28.29 -14.58 15.93
C HIS A 321 -28.80 -14.50 14.49
N PHE A 322 -29.88 -13.74 14.32
CA PHE A 322 -30.39 -13.30 13.03
C PHE A 322 -29.90 -11.91 12.69
N ASP A 323 -29.58 -11.62 11.43
CA ASP A 323 -29.20 -10.26 11.02
C ASP A 323 -30.32 -9.26 11.33
N VAL A 324 -31.56 -9.60 10.93
CA VAL A 324 -32.77 -8.86 11.29
C VAL A 324 -33.84 -9.84 11.80
N TRP A 325 -34.47 -9.49 12.92
CA TRP A 325 -35.57 -10.26 13.49
C TRP A 325 -36.77 -9.36 13.81
N ILE A 326 -37.97 -9.83 13.46
CA ILE A 326 -39.25 -9.16 13.70
C ILE A 326 -40.04 -10.07 14.64
N PRO A 327 -39.98 -9.86 15.97
CA PRO A 327 -40.55 -10.79 16.95
C PRO A 327 -42.05 -10.99 16.77
N LYS A 328 -42.80 -9.90 16.55
CA LYS A 328 -44.27 -9.93 16.43
C LYS A 328 -44.76 -10.82 15.29
N LEU A 329 -44.01 -10.87 14.18
CA LEU A 329 -44.36 -11.67 13.00
C LEU A 329 -43.63 -13.01 12.97
N ASN A 330 -42.72 -13.24 13.93
CA ASN A 330 -41.78 -14.34 13.94
C ASN A 330 -41.03 -14.48 12.59
N ILE A 331 -40.58 -13.36 12.02
CA ILE A 331 -39.82 -13.32 10.76
C ILE A 331 -38.35 -13.06 11.07
N ALA A 332 -37.47 -13.86 10.50
CA ALA A 332 -36.02 -13.63 10.49
C ALA A 332 -35.57 -13.36 9.06
N ILE A 333 -34.60 -12.46 8.90
CA ILE A 333 -34.06 -12.07 7.59
C ILE A 333 -32.55 -12.13 7.69
N GLU A 334 -31.94 -12.88 6.77
CA GLU A 334 -30.51 -13.20 6.76
C GLU A 334 -29.89 -12.78 5.44
N TYR A 335 -28.82 -12.00 5.50
CA TYR A 335 -28.05 -11.58 4.35
C TYR A 335 -26.95 -12.60 4.05
N GLN A 336 -27.11 -13.32 2.95
CA GLN A 336 -26.23 -14.41 2.53
C GLN A 336 -25.15 -13.89 1.58
N GLY A 337 -23.94 -13.66 2.10
CA GLY A 337 -22.77 -13.29 1.31
C GLY A 337 -22.21 -14.42 0.44
N LYS A 338 -21.21 -14.13 -0.42
CA LYS A 338 -20.61 -15.13 -1.35
C LYS A 338 -19.93 -16.32 -0.67
N GLN A 339 -19.63 -16.22 0.62
CA GLN A 339 -19.04 -17.29 1.43
C GLN A 339 -19.97 -18.49 1.65
N HIS A 340 -21.26 -18.34 1.32
CA HIS A 340 -22.25 -19.41 1.37
C HIS A 340 -22.29 -20.27 0.09
N ASP A 341 -21.63 -19.85 -1.00
CA ASP A 341 -21.74 -20.53 -2.30
C ASP A 341 -20.42 -21.15 -2.78
N ILE A 342 -19.26 -20.75 -2.22
CA ILE A 342 -17.95 -21.21 -2.68
C ILE A 342 -17.03 -21.45 -1.48
N ALA A 343 -16.28 -22.56 -1.53
CA ALA A 343 -15.19 -22.80 -0.59
C ALA A 343 -14.07 -21.77 -0.83
N VAL A 344 -13.92 -20.86 0.12
CA VAL A 344 -12.86 -19.86 0.09
C VAL A 344 -11.73 -20.34 1.00
N GLU A 345 -10.58 -20.71 0.41
CA GLU A 345 -9.40 -21.25 1.11
C GLU A 345 -8.96 -20.39 2.30
N TYR A 346 -9.08 -19.07 2.14
CA TYR A 346 -8.81 -18.04 3.15
C TYR A 346 -9.63 -18.16 4.45
N PHE A 347 -10.85 -18.71 4.41
CA PHE A 347 -11.71 -18.87 5.60
C PHE A 347 -11.58 -20.25 6.25
N GLY A 348 -10.63 -21.09 5.81
CA GLY A 348 -10.47 -22.49 6.23
C GLY A 348 -10.89 -23.50 5.15
N GLY A 349 -11.00 -23.05 3.89
CA GLY A 349 -11.26 -23.88 2.72
C GLY A 349 -12.55 -24.67 2.80
N GLU A 350 -12.54 -25.87 2.23
CA GLU A 350 -13.71 -26.76 2.16
C GLU A 350 -14.27 -27.09 3.56
N ILE A 351 -13.42 -27.15 4.58
CA ILE A 351 -13.82 -27.46 5.96
C ILE A 351 -14.68 -26.32 6.54
N ALA A 352 -14.27 -25.07 6.36
CA ALA A 352 -15.04 -23.92 6.84
C ALA A 352 -16.33 -23.73 6.05
N PHE A 353 -16.29 -23.96 4.74
CA PHE A 353 -17.47 -23.96 3.88
C PHE A 353 -18.50 -25.01 4.29
N ALA A 354 -18.06 -26.26 4.50
CA ALA A 354 -18.91 -27.34 4.99
C ALA A 354 -19.51 -27.01 6.37
N ASN A 355 -18.72 -26.43 7.28
CA ASN A 355 -19.21 -26.01 8.59
C ASN A 355 -20.23 -24.86 8.50
N ASN A 356 -20.08 -23.93 7.55
CA ASN A 356 -21.06 -22.87 7.31
C ASN A 356 -22.37 -23.43 6.76
N LEU A 357 -22.31 -24.33 5.76
CA LEU A 357 -23.50 -25.02 5.25
C LEU A 357 -24.23 -25.79 6.37
N ILE A 358 -23.49 -26.49 7.24
CA ILE A 358 -24.08 -27.18 8.40
C ILE A 358 -24.76 -26.19 9.35
N ARG A 359 -24.16 -25.02 9.61
CA ARG A 359 -24.74 -23.99 10.48
C ARG A 359 -25.99 -23.38 9.87
N ASP A 360 -25.99 -23.12 8.56
CA ASP A 360 -27.13 -22.56 7.84
C ASP A 360 -28.30 -23.55 7.82
N GLU A 361 -28.03 -24.84 7.56
CA GLU A 361 -29.05 -25.89 7.66
C GLU A 361 -29.61 -26.02 9.08
N GLN A 362 -28.74 -25.97 10.11
CA GLN A 362 -29.19 -26.00 11.50
C GLN A 362 -30.05 -24.77 11.84
N LYS A 363 -29.69 -23.59 11.31
CA LYS A 363 -30.45 -22.36 11.50
C LYS A 363 -31.83 -22.48 10.83
N LYS A 364 -31.91 -22.98 9.58
CA LYS A 364 -33.16 -23.27 8.86
C LYS A 364 -34.07 -24.22 9.63
N LYS A 365 -33.53 -25.36 10.09
CA LYS A 365 -34.29 -26.35 10.89
C LYS A 365 -34.84 -25.73 12.18
N LYS A 366 -34.06 -24.88 12.86
CA LYS A 366 -34.54 -24.17 14.05
C LYS A 366 -35.67 -23.20 13.73
N CYS A 367 -35.58 -22.50 12.60
CA CYS A 367 -36.67 -21.63 12.15
C CYS A 367 -37.95 -22.44 11.90
N GLU A 368 -37.86 -23.54 11.16
CA GLU A 368 -39.00 -24.43 10.88
C GLU A 368 -39.65 -24.97 12.16
N LEU A 369 -38.85 -25.51 13.09
CA LEU A 369 -39.36 -26.05 14.36
C LEU A 369 -40.07 -25.01 15.23
N ASN A 370 -39.70 -23.73 15.10
CA ASN A 370 -40.29 -22.63 15.86
C ASN A 370 -41.29 -21.80 15.04
N ASN A 371 -41.74 -22.30 13.89
CA ASN A 371 -42.63 -21.60 12.95
C ASN A 371 -42.15 -20.17 12.62
N CYS A 372 -40.83 -19.98 12.56
CA CYS A 372 -40.20 -18.72 12.20
C CYS A 372 -39.99 -18.68 10.69
N THR A 373 -40.53 -17.66 10.02
CA THR A 373 -40.32 -17.48 8.59
C THR A 373 -38.93 -16.92 8.35
N LEU A 374 -38.07 -17.69 7.70
CA LEU A 374 -36.73 -17.26 7.34
C LEU A 374 -36.70 -16.73 5.90
N ILE A 375 -36.32 -15.46 5.74
CA ILE A 375 -36.13 -14.81 4.44
C ILE A 375 -34.62 -14.65 4.20
N GLU A 376 -34.08 -15.43 3.27
CA GLU A 376 -32.68 -15.32 2.86
C GLU A 376 -32.55 -14.34 1.71
N VAL A 377 -31.66 -13.37 1.84
CA VAL A 377 -31.44 -12.32 0.84
C VAL A 377 -29.99 -12.33 0.36
N ARG A 378 -29.78 -12.12 -0.94
CA ARG A 378 -28.45 -12.20 -1.58
C ARG A 378 -28.02 -10.83 -2.13
N PRO A 379 -26.72 -10.61 -2.39
CA PRO A 379 -26.26 -9.41 -3.08
C PRO A 379 -27.07 -9.15 -4.36
N GLY A 380 -27.58 -7.92 -4.52
CA GLY A 380 -28.46 -7.55 -5.63
C GLY A 380 -29.95 -7.83 -5.40
N TYR A 381 -30.37 -8.14 -4.17
CA TYR A 381 -31.79 -8.36 -3.84
C TYR A 381 -32.70 -7.18 -4.21
N ASN A 382 -33.96 -7.49 -4.56
CA ASN A 382 -34.99 -6.48 -4.72
C ASN A 382 -35.65 -6.19 -3.36
N LEU A 383 -35.48 -4.98 -2.84
CA LEU A 383 -36.05 -4.58 -1.55
C LEU A 383 -37.58 -4.64 -1.56
N GLU A 384 -38.24 -4.26 -2.66
CA GLU A 384 -39.70 -4.27 -2.75
C GLU A 384 -40.26 -5.67 -2.59
N GLU A 385 -39.60 -6.69 -3.14
CA GLU A 385 -40.00 -8.09 -2.99
C GLU A 385 -39.95 -8.54 -1.52
N ILE A 386 -38.89 -8.17 -0.80
CA ILE A 386 -38.75 -8.48 0.63
C ILE A 386 -39.87 -7.80 1.43
N LEU A 387 -40.12 -6.51 1.16
CA LEU A 387 -41.16 -5.75 1.85
C LEU A 387 -42.55 -6.32 1.57
N GLU A 388 -42.86 -6.73 0.34
CA GLU A 388 -44.14 -7.37 0.01
C GLU A 388 -44.31 -8.73 0.69
N LYS A 389 -43.26 -9.55 0.80
CA LYS A 389 -43.31 -10.80 1.57
C LYS A 389 -43.67 -10.54 3.04
N ILE A 390 -43.00 -9.57 3.66
CA ILE A 390 -43.28 -9.19 5.06
C ILE A 390 -44.71 -8.64 5.20
N LYS A 391 -45.18 -7.81 4.27
CA LYS A 391 -46.55 -7.27 4.27
C LYS A 391 -47.62 -8.35 4.14
N THR A 392 -47.45 -9.32 3.26
CA THR A 392 -48.42 -10.40 3.09
C THR A 392 -48.59 -11.17 4.40
N ILE A 393 -47.49 -11.46 5.08
CA ILE A 393 -47.53 -12.09 6.40
C ILE A 393 -48.18 -11.15 7.41
N TYR A 394 -47.79 -9.87 7.45
CA TYR A 394 -48.36 -8.91 8.40
C TYR A 394 -49.88 -8.75 8.26
N ARG A 395 -50.40 -8.74 7.03
CA ARG A 395 -51.84 -8.70 6.72
C ARG A 395 -52.60 -9.97 7.09
N SER A 396 -51.92 -11.08 7.34
CA SER A 396 -52.55 -12.33 7.80
C SER A 396 -52.63 -12.44 9.33
N PHE A 397 -51.91 -11.55 10.04
CA PHE A 397 -51.90 -11.45 11.51
C PHE A 397 -52.87 -10.40 12.06
N ASN A 398 -53.29 -9.44 11.23
CA ASN A 398 -54.34 -8.46 11.51
C ASN A 398 -55.58 -8.83 10.72
#